data_AF-A0A3E0QWU9-F1
#
_entry.id   AF-A0A3E0QWU9-F1
#
_cell.length_a   1.000
_cell.length_b   1.000
_cell.length_c   1.000
_cell.angle_alpha   90.00
_cell.angle_beta   90.00
_cell.angle_gamma   90.00
#
_symmetry.space_group_name_H-M   'P 1'
#
loop_
_entity.id
_entity.type
_entity.pdbx_description
1 polymer ?
#
loop_
_entity_poly.entity_id
_entity_poly.type
_entity_poly.pdbx_seq_one_letter_code
_entity_poly.pdbx_strand_id
1 'polypeptide(L)'
;MSLGKLWQSKVILIPLLSLSVFLLPSCVGTRTYTPPPIVDTQPSWDGNKQNSGIISYDVESGNYHITANAASRYNALIDKYGDMFLPKLKKGDGLTKKNDGTYLISTQHLIKFGQMNIKHKESRVKLQKIKKSWFGRLLE
;
A
#
# COMPACT_ATOMS: atom_id res chain seq x y z
N MET A 1 34.90 -11.42 -65.65
CA MET A 1 34.69 -10.35 -64.66
C MET A 1 33.34 -10.56 -64.01
N SER A 2 33.33 -10.76 -62.69
CA SER A 2 32.22 -11.36 -61.92
C SER A 2 31.18 -10.32 -61.49
N LEU A 3 29.93 -10.51 -61.92
CA LEU A 3 28.76 -9.65 -61.65
C LEU A 3 27.92 -10.16 -60.45
N GLY A 4 28.55 -10.79 -59.46
CA GLY A 4 27.84 -11.51 -58.37
C GLY A 4 27.83 -10.84 -56.99
N LYS A 5 28.33 -9.61 -56.82
CA LYS A 5 28.62 -9.05 -55.49
C LYS A 5 27.73 -7.88 -55.00
N LEU A 6 26.70 -7.47 -55.75
CA LEU A 6 25.87 -6.31 -55.37
C LEU A 6 24.56 -6.63 -54.64
N TRP A 7 24.25 -7.91 -54.39
CA TRP A 7 22.96 -8.31 -53.81
C TRP A 7 22.99 -8.67 -52.31
N GLN A 8 24.17 -8.62 -51.67
CA GLN A 8 24.34 -8.99 -50.26
C GLN A 8 24.35 -7.78 -49.29
N SER A 9 24.50 -6.54 -49.79
CA SER A 9 24.61 -5.35 -48.92
C SER A 9 23.27 -4.77 -48.44
N LYS A 10 22.14 -5.14 -49.07
CA LYS A 10 20.82 -4.59 -48.71
C LYS A 10 20.10 -5.36 -47.60
N VAL A 11 20.49 -6.60 -47.33
CA VAL A 11 19.81 -7.46 -46.34
C VAL A 11 20.24 -7.14 -44.90
N ILE A 12 21.45 -6.57 -44.72
CA ILE A 12 22.01 -6.25 -43.39
C ILE A 12 21.58 -4.85 -42.91
N LEU A 13 21.18 -3.95 -43.82
CA LEU A 13 20.79 -2.57 -43.47
C LEU A 13 19.39 -2.47 -42.83
N ILE A 14 18.51 -3.45 -43.07
CA ILE A 14 17.14 -3.46 -42.54
C ILE A 14 17.08 -3.79 -41.03
N PRO A 15 17.81 -4.80 -40.49
CA PRO A 15 17.77 -5.06 -39.05
C PRO A 15 18.42 -3.94 -38.23
N LEU A 16 19.42 -3.23 -38.77
CA LEU A 16 20.09 -2.13 -38.06
C LEU A 16 19.20 -0.88 -37.88
N LEU A 17 18.33 -0.59 -38.85
CA LEU A 17 17.37 0.52 -38.76
C LEU A 17 16.17 0.17 -37.86
N SER A 18 15.84 -1.12 -37.72
CA SER A 18 14.74 -1.57 -36.85
C SER A 18 15.10 -1.52 -35.36
N LEU A 19 16.40 -1.60 -35.02
CA LEU A 19 16.88 -1.60 -33.63
C LEU A 19 16.91 -0.19 -33.01
N SER A 20 17.02 0.87 -33.81
CA SER A 20 17.08 2.26 -33.31
C SER A 20 15.72 2.82 -32.89
N VAL A 21 14.61 2.26 -33.39
CA VAL A 21 13.25 2.69 -33.04
C VAL A 21 12.79 2.13 -31.68
N PHE A 22 13.41 1.04 -31.20
CA PHE A 22 13.12 0.45 -29.89
C PHE A 22 13.85 1.14 -28.71
N LEU A 23 14.73 2.09 -29.01
CA LEU A 23 15.58 2.78 -28.04
C LEU A 23 15.14 4.22 -27.74
N LEU A 24 13.96 4.65 -28.21
CA LEU A 24 13.37 5.89 -27.71
C LEU A 24 13.02 5.68 -26.23
N PRO A 25 13.74 6.32 -25.30
CA PRO A 25 13.45 6.16 -23.89
C PRO A 25 12.07 6.76 -23.66
N SER A 26 11.17 5.91 -23.20
CA SER A 26 9.85 6.27 -22.70
C SER A 26 10.00 7.14 -21.45
N CYS A 27 10.42 8.40 -21.62
CA CYS A 27 10.24 9.47 -20.64
C CYS A 27 8.77 9.88 -20.63
N VAL A 28 7.89 8.91 -20.37
CA VAL A 28 6.45 9.14 -20.21
C VAL A 28 6.27 9.69 -18.80
N GLY A 29 6.31 11.01 -18.71
CA GLY A 29 5.68 11.80 -17.66
C GLY A 29 6.29 11.66 -16.28
N THR A 30 7.13 12.63 -15.92
CA THR A 30 7.38 12.98 -14.53
C THR A 30 6.04 13.34 -13.89
N ARG A 31 5.40 12.39 -13.18
CA ARG A 31 4.20 12.66 -12.39
C ARG A 31 4.65 13.35 -11.11
N THR A 32 4.42 14.65 -11.02
CA THR A 32 4.57 15.38 -9.77
C THR A 32 3.59 14.79 -8.76
N TYR A 33 4.11 14.07 -7.77
CA TYR A 33 3.31 13.57 -6.67
C TYR A 33 3.04 14.74 -5.71
N THR A 34 1.90 15.41 -5.88
CA THR A 34 1.46 16.42 -4.91
C THR A 34 1.02 15.69 -3.64
N PRO A 35 1.68 15.92 -2.49
CA PRO A 35 1.25 15.29 -1.25
C PRO A 35 -0.17 15.76 -0.91
N PRO A 36 -1.01 14.89 -0.33
CA PRO A 36 -2.32 15.31 0.14
C PRO A 36 -2.17 16.41 1.20
N PRO A 37 -3.09 17.39 1.25
CA PRO A 37 -3.05 18.45 2.25
C PRO A 37 -3.02 17.86 3.66
N ILE A 38 -2.17 18.44 4.52
CA ILE A 38 -2.08 18.05 5.93
C ILE A 38 -3.43 18.38 6.56
N VAL A 39 -4.10 17.37 7.09
CA VAL A 39 -5.31 17.50 7.87
C VAL A 39 -4.96 17.26 9.33
N ASP A 40 -5.43 18.14 10.21
CA ASP A 40 -5.29 17.94 11.65
C ASP A 40 -5.95 16.61 12.03
N THR A 41 -5.17 15.71 12.62
CA THR A 41 -5.68 14.43 13.10
C THR A 41 -5.73 14.46 14.62
N GLN A 42 -6.90 14.16 15.18
CA GLN A 42 -7.04 14.00 16.62
C GLN A 42 -6.32 12.71 17.05
N PRO A 43 -5.55 12.73 18.15
CA PRO A 43 -4.95 11.53 18.71
C PRO A 43 -6.01 10.47 19.03
N SER A 44 -5.70 9.19 18.77
CA SER A 44 -6.55 8.09 19.20
C SER A 44 -6.35 7.84 20.69
N TRP A 45 -7.46 7.75 21.43
CA TRP A 45 -7.46 7.53 22.88
C TRP A 45 -7.68 6.06 23.24
N ASP A 46 -6.99 5.56 24.26
CA ASP A 46 -7.28 4.31 24.97
C ASP A 46 -7.65 4.66 26.42
N GLY A 47 -8.96 4.69 26.73
CA GLY A 47 -9.46 5.30 27.97
C GLY A 47 -9.02 6.76 28.12
N ASN A 48 -8.33 7.08 29.22
CA ASN A 48 -7.82 8.44 29.51
C ASN A 48 -6.42 8.72 28.93
N LYS A 49 -5.82 7.79 28.16
CA LYS A 49 -4.46 7.94 27.62
C LYS A 49 -4.49 8.17 26.10
N GLN A 50 -3.74 9.16 25.62
CA GLN A 50 -3.56 9.44 24.18
C GLN A 50 -2.57 8.49 23.50
N ASN A 51 -2.66 7.18 23.74
CA ASN A 51 -1.67 6.22 23.24
C ASN A 51 -2.29 4.96 22.59
N SER A 52 -3.44 5.09 21.91
CA SER A 52 -4.05 3.95 21.20
C SER A 52 -3.25 3.56 19.95
N GLY A 53 -2.24 2.69 20.12
CA GLY A 53 -1.37 2.29 19.04
C GLY A 53 -0.18 1.46 19.51
N ILE A 54 1.01 1.83 19.03
CA ILE A 54 2.29 1.23 19.41
C ILE A 54 2.77 1.89 20.69
N ILE A 55 3.16 1.07 21.66
CA ILE A 55 3.69 1.48 22.97
C ILE A 55 5.22 1.55 22.90
N SER A 56 5.84 0.48 22.42
CA SER A 56 7.30 0.34 22.36
C SER A 56 7.71 -0.73 21.34
N TYR A 57 9.00 -0.78 21.02
CA TYR A 57 9.62 -1.86 20.27
C TYR A 57 10.33 -2.81 21.24
N ASP A 58 10.15 -4.10 21.06
CA ASP A 58 10.81 -5.16 21.82
C ASP A 58 12.05 -5.61 21.05
N VAL A 59 13.23 -5.24 21.57
CA VAL A 59 14.52 -5.49 20.93
C VAL A 59 14.86 -6.97 20.93
N GLU A 60 14.40 -7.73 21.92
CA GLU A 60 14.71 -9.15 22.06
C GLU A 60 13.91 -9.99 21.07
N SER A 61 12.61 -9.69 20.93
CA SER A 61 11.72 -10.46 20.06
C SER A 61 11.56 -9.89 18.65
N GLY A 62 12.05 -8.67 18.41
CA GLY A 62 11.89 -7.96 17.14
C GLY A 62 10.44 -7.59 16.81
N ASN A 63 9.58 -7.56 17.84
CA ASN A 63 8.14 -7.29 17.73
C ASN A 63 7.80 -5.93 18.33
N TYR A 64 6.57 -5.46 18.09
CA TYR A 64 6.09 -4.20 18.63
C TYR A 64 5.07 -4.45 19.74
N HIS A 65 5.21 -3.74 20.86
CA HIS A 65 4.18 -3.68 21.88
C HIS A 65 3.05 -2.78 21.40
N ILE A 66 1.82 -3.27 21.45
CA ILE A 66 0.63 -2.54 21.08
C ILE A 66 -0.44 -2.64 22.17
N THR A 67 -1.32 -1.64 22.24
CA THR A 67 -2.44 -1.66 23.19
C THR A 67 -3.51 -2.69 22.80
N ALA A 68 -4.37 -3.06 23.75
CA ALA A 68 -5.49 -3.95 23.50
C ALA A 68 -6.45 -3.40 22.42
N ASN A 69 -6.67 -2.08 22.42
CA ASN A 69 -7.49 -1.43 21.41
C ASN A 69 -6.85 -1.52 20.01
N ALA A 70 -5.53 -1.36 19.91
CA ALA A 70 -4.81 -1.54 18.65
C ALA A 70 -4.95 -2.98 18.11
N ALA A 71 -4.84 -3.99 18.97
CA ALA A 71 -5.07 -5.40 18.61
C ALA A 71 -6.51 -5.65 18.13
N SER A 72 -7.51 -5.05 18.80
CA SER A 72 -8.92 -5.13 18.37
C SER A 72 -9.13 -4.52 16.98
N ARG A 73 -8.58 -3.33 16.72
CA ARG A 73 -8.63 -2.68 15.40
C ARG A 73 -7.96 -3.53 14.33
N TYR A 74 -6.81 -4.13 14.63
CA TYR A 74 -6.13 -5.03 13.71
C TYR A 74 -7.04 -6.19 13.29
N ASN A 75 -7.65 -6.89 14.26
CA ASN A 75 -8.59 -7.97 13.98
C ASN A 75 -9.83 -7.51 13.21
N ALA A 76 -10.37 -6.33 13.51
CA ALA A 76 -11.51 -5.75 12.78
C ALA A 76 -11.17 -5.37 11.33
N LEU A 77 -9.91 -5.03 11.04
CA LEU A 77 -9.45 -4.80 9.67
C LEU A 77 -9.21 -6.10 8.92
N ILE A 78 -8.76 -7.17 9.60
CA ILE A 78 -8.67 -8.50 9.00
C ILE A 78 -10.04 -8.96 8.49
N ASP A 79 -11.13 -8.71 9.22
CA ASP A 79 -12.48 -9.04 8.74
C ASP A 79 -12.83 -8.40 7.40
N LYS A 80 -12.28 -7.20 7.12
CA LYS A 80 -12.61 -6.42 5.92
C LYS A 80 -11.62 -6.62 4.78
N TYR A 81 -10.35 -6.82 5.12
CA TYR A 81 -9.24 -6.75 4.18
C TYR A 81 -8.29 -7.95 4.29
N GLY A 82 -8.51 -8.90 5.20
CA GLY A 82 -7.63 -10.05 5.40
C GLY A 82 -7.46 -10.95 4.17
N ASP A 83 -8.47 -10.94 3.29
CA ASP A 83 -8.53 -11.70 2.04
C ASP A 83 -7.61 -11.14 0.95
N MET A 84 -7.10 -9.90 1.11
CA MET A 84 -6.18 -9.30 0.15
C MET A 84 -4.74 -9.86 0.24
N PHE A 85 -4.44 -10.61 1.30
CA PHE A 85 -3.13 -11.16 1.56
C PHE A 85 -3.07 -12.65 1.22
N LEU A 86 -1.91 -13.10 0.76
CA LEU A 86 -1.61 -14.51 0.52
C LEU A 86 -0.41 -14.92 1.41
N PRO A 87 -0.56 -15.87 2.35
CA PRO A 87 -1.81 -16.53 2.75
C PRO A 87 -2.82 -15.57 3.40
N LYS A 88 -4.10 -15.92 3.33
CA LYS A 88 -5.20 -15.13 3.92
C LYS A 88 -4.98 -14.97 5.42
N LEU A 89 -5.08 -13.72 5.90
CA LEU A 89 -4.93 -13.41 7.32
C LEU A 89 -6.14 -13.90 8.12
N LYS A 90 -5.88 -14.44 9.30
CA LYS A 90 -6.88 -14.80 10.31
C LYS A 90 -6.72 -13.92 11.55
N LYS A 91 -7.81 -13.77 12.30
CA LYS A 91 -7.79 -13.02 13.56
C LYS A 91 -6.78 -13.62 14.53
N GLY A 92 -6.00 -12.75 15.17
CA GLY A 92 -4.94 -13.16 16.08
C GLY A 92 -3.63 -13.53 15.39
N ASP A 93 -3.56 -13.62 14.05
CA ASP A 93 -2.30 -13.92 13.39
C ASP A 93 -1.24 -12.86 13.68
N GLY A 94 -0.06 -13.30 14.11
CA GLY A 94 1.05 -12.43 14.47
C GLY A 94 0.84 -11.62 15.74
N LEU A 95 -0.21 -11.89 16.53
CA LEU A 95 -0.44 -11.31 17.85
C LEU A 95 -0.09 -12.30 18.97
N THR A 96 0.72 -11.86 19.93
CA THR A 96 1.02 -12.61 21.15
C THR A 96 0.57 -11.81 22.36
N LYS A 97 -0.34 -12.36 23.16
CA LYS A 97 -0.86 -11.67 24.36
C LYS A 97 0.21 -11.66 25.47
N LYS A 98 0.40 -10.51 26.13
CA LYS A 98 1.21 -10.40 27.36
C LYS A 98 0.33 -10.42 28.60
N ASN A 99 0.96 -10.70 29.75
CA ASN A 99 0.28 -10.75 31.05
C ASN A 99 -0.35 -9.40 31.45
N ASP A 100 0.20 -8.30 30.96
CA ASP A 100 -0.25 -6.93 31.27
C ASP A 100 -1.50 -6.48 30.47
N GLY A 101 -2.14 -7.40 29.73
CA GLY A 101 -3.28 -7.08 28.87
C GLY A 101 -2.92 -6.37 27.56
N THR A 102 -1.63 -6.16 27.30
CA THR A 102 -1.10 -5.67 26.01
C THR A 102 -0.78 -6.83 25.06
N TYR A 103 -0.45 -6.51 23.81
CA TYR A 103 -0.10 -7.50 22.80
C TYR A 103 1.24 -7.17 22.17
N LEU A 104 1.99 -8.21 21.81
CA LEU A 104 3.06 -8.11 20.83
C LEU A 104 2.48 -8.33 19.45
N ILE A 105 2.85 -7.50 18.48
CA ILE A 105 2.59 -7.73 17.07
C ILE A 105 3.91 -7.92 16.32
N SER A 106 3.96 -8.93 15.46
CA SER A 106 5.15 -9.14 14.64
C SER A 106 5.30 -8.07 13.57
N THR A 107 6.54 -7.79 13.17
CA THR A 107 6.85 -6.74 12.19
C THR A 107 6.11 -6.93 10.87
N GLN A 108 6.03 -8.17 10.37
CA GLN A 108 5.28 -8.48 9.15
C GLN A 108 3.78 -8.16 9.29
N HIS A 109 3.19 -8.47 10.45
CA HIS A 109 1.78 -8.21 10.70
C HIS A 109 1.50 -6.73 10.97
N LEU A 110 2.47 -5.99 11.52
CA LEU A 110 2.40 -4.53 11.65
C LEU A 110 2.39 -3.83 10.28
N ILE A 111 3.22 -4.28 9.34
CA ILE A 111 3.22 -3.75 7.96
C ILE A 111 1.85 -3.99 7.30
N LYS A 112 1.32 -5.21 7.41
CA LYS A 112 -0.03 -5.54 6.91
C LYS A 112 -1.10 -4.70 7.60
N PHE A 113 -0.98 -4.45 8.90
CA PHE A 113 -1.87 -3.56 9.63
C PHE A 113 -1.84 -2.13 9.06
N GLY A 114 -0.65 -1.60 8.76
CA GLY A 114 -0.48 -0.32 8.07
C GLY A 114 -1.16 -0.27 6.70
N GLN A 115 -0.96 -1.30 5.88
CA GLN A 115 -1.57 -1.42 4.55
C GLN A 115 -3.11 -1.46 4.62
N MET A 116 -3.67 -2.22 5.56
CA MET A 116 -5.12 -2.27 5.78
C MET A 116 -5.67 -0.92 6.26
N ASN A 117 -4.95 -0.20 7.13
CA ASN A 117 -5.36 1.13 7.59
C ASN A 117 -5.40 2.13 6.42
N ILE A 118 -4.39 2.13 5.55
CA ILE A 118 -4.37 2.97 4.34
C ILE A 118 -5.59 2.64 3.48
N LYS A 119 -5.83 1.36 3.21
CA LYS A 119 -6.97 0.93 2.40
C LYS A 119 -8.30 1.33 3.01
N HIS A 120 -8.42 1.23 4.33
CA HIS A 120 -9.60 1.65 5.05
C HIS A 120 -9.85 3.16 4.88
N LYS A 121 -8.82 3.97 5.02
CA LYS A 121 -8.90 5.43 4.81
C LYS A 121 -9.34 5.76 3.38
N GLU A 122 -8.73 5.14 2.38
CA GLU A 122 -9.10 5.33 0.96
C GLU A 122 -10.57 5.01 0.70
N SER A 123 -11.06 3.88 1.25
CA SER A 123 -12.45 3.47 1.07
C SER A 123 -13.45 4.48 1.63
N ARG A 124 -13.15 5.11 2.78
CA ARG A 124 -13.99 6.14 3.39
C ARG A 124 -14.04 7.41 2.54
N VAL A 125 -12.89 7.86 2.04
CA VAL A 125 -12.80 9.05 1.18
C VAL A 125 -13.57 8.83 -0.12
N LYS A 126 -13.45 7.65 -0.72
CA LYS A 126 -14.21 7.29 -1.93
C LYS A 126 -15.71 7.35 -1.69
N LEU A 127 -16.19 6.79 -0.57
CA LEU A 127 -17.61 6.84 -0.20
C LEU A 127 -18.11 8.27 0.03
N GLN A 128 -17.31 9.12 0.69
CA GLN A 128 -17.66 10.54 0.87
C GLN A 128 -17.78 11.28 -0.47
N LYS A 129 -16.85 11.03 -1.41
CA LYS A 129 -16.91 11.63 -2.75
C LYS A 129 -18.15 11.18 -3.52
N ILE A 130 -18.48 9.88 -3.46
CA ILE A 130 -19.68 9.32 -4.10
C ILE A 130 -20.93 9.95 -3.50
N LYS A 131 -21.03 10.02 -2.16
CA LYS A 131 -22.17 10.63 -1.47
C LYS A 131 -22.34 12.09 -1.89
N LYS A 132 -21.27 12.89 -1.89
CA LYS A 132 -21.31 14.30 -2.32
C LYS A 132 -21.78 14.44 -3.79
N SER A 133 -21.28 13.59 -4.69
CA SER A 133 -21.68 13.60 -6.11
C SER A 133 -23.15 13.19 -6.32
N TRP A 134 -23.67 12.27 -5.52
CA TRP A 134 -25.08 11.88 -5.57
C TRP A 134 -26.00 12.99 -5.05
N PHE A 135 -25.66 13.61 -3.92
CA PHE A 135 -26.46 14.72 -3.38
C PHE A 135 -26.44 15.96 -4.27
N GLY A 136 -25.31 16.27 -4.93
CA GLY A 136 -25.26 17.37 -5.90
C GLY A 136 -26.23 17.17 -7.07
N ARG A 137 -26.36 15.94 -7.58
CA ARG A 137 -27.28 15.58 -8.67
C ARG A 137 -28.76 15.51 -8.28
N LEU A 138 -29.08 15.51 -6.99
CA LEU A 138 -30.47 15.49 -6.49
C LEU A 138 -31.03 16.90 -6.24
N LEU A 139 -30.19 17.93 -6.27
CA LEU A 139 -30.54 19.32 -6.00
C LEU A 139 -30.51 20.20 -7.27
N GLU A 140 -30.24 19.60 -8.43
CA GLU A 140 -30.32 20.17 -9.78
C GLU A 140 -31.53 19.56 -10.50
#